data_AF-A0A0C9VZ95-F1
#
_entry.id   AF-A0A0C9VZ95-F1
#
_cell.length_a   1.000
_cell.length_b   1.000
_cell.length_c   1.000
_cell.angle_alpha   90.00
_cell.angle_beta   90.00
_cell.angle_gamma   90.00
#
_symmetry.space_group_name_H-M   'P 1'
#
loop_
_entity.id
_entity.type
_entity.pdbx_description
1 polymer ?
#
loop_
_entity_poly.entity_id
_entity_poly.type
_entity_poly.pdbx_seq_one_letter_code
_entity_poly.pdbx_strand_id
1 'polypeptide(L)'
;KYQVLKATDVSSSTILIDPSLPGQRNKTLAWFWTIDVSGRDANNDWIIKFFRVQWLHAKASRDQFREKVELVQLEMGWTLNDFARRAGIWDVHHRTAEQSDDWGQACYAAKEAALWHELKDDATRVVQRFEIATNNEHRDV
;
A
#
# COMPACT_ATOMS: atom_id res chain seq x y z
N LYS A 1 -22.83 -26.59 -26.66
CA LYS A 1 -22.19 -27.78 -26.06
C LYS A 1 -21.62 -27.37 -24.72
N TYR A 2 -22.00 -28.04 -23.62
CA TYR A 2 -21.48 -27.74 -22.28
C TYR A 2 -20.09 -28.38 -22.09
N GLN A 3 -19.18 -27.73 -21.35
CA GLN A 3 -17.91 -28.33 -20.96
C GLN A 3 -18.11 -29.28 -19.78
N VAL A 4 -17.25 -30.29 -19.65
CA VAL A 4 -17.34 -31.32 -18.59
C VAL A 4 -16.83 -30.74 -17.27
N LEU A 5 -17.67 -30.79 -16.24
CA LEU A 5 -17.31 -30.41 -14.86
C LEU A 5 -16.34 -31.42 -14.25
N LYS A 6 -15.16 -30.95 -13.83
CA LYS A 6 -14.21 -31.75 -13.05
C LYS A 6 -14.40 -31.47 -11.56
N ALA A 7 -14.03 -32.42 -10.70
CA ALA A 7 -14.10 -32.24 -9.25
C ALA A 7 -13.26 -31.04 -8.76
N THR A 8 -12.19 -30.69 -9.49
CA THR A 8 -11.37 -29.49 -9.26
C THR A 8 -12.13 -28.19 -9.47
N ASP A 9 -13.14 -28.17 -10.35
CA ASP A 9 -13.94 -26.97 -10.67
C ASP A 9 -15.06 -26.74 -9.65
N VAL A 10 -15.48 -27.80 -8.94
CA VAL A 10 -16.55 -27.80 -7.93
C VAL A 10 -16.00 -27.61 -6.51
N SER A 11 -14.68 -27.60 -6.35
CA SER A 11 -14.03 -27.30 -5.07
C SER A 11 -14.39 -25.88 -4.62
N SER A 12 -15.35 -25.78 -3.70
CA SER A 12 -15.75 -24.54 -3.04
C SER A 12 -14.61 -24.07 -2.14
N SER A 13 -13.66 -23.36 -2.72
CA SER A 13 -12.75 -22.52 -1.97
C SER A 13 -13.59 -21.35 -1.42
N THR A 14 -14.17 -21.48 -0.24
CA THR A 14 -14.85 -20.35 0.45
C THR A 14 -13.87 -19.22 0.80
N ILE A 15 -12.56 -19.47 0.65
CA ILE A 15 -11.46 -18.50 0.72
C ILE A 15 -11.40 -17.62 -0.56
N LEU A 16 -12.16 -17.96 -1.62
CA LEU A 16 -12.10 -17.24 -2.89
C LEU A 16 -12.84 -15.90 -2.76
N ILE A 17 -12.10 -14.82 -3.06
CA ILE A 17 -12.56 -13.43 -3.20
C ILE A 17 -12.62 -12.65 -1.87
N ASP A 18 -11.62 -12.82 -1.01
CA ASP A 18 -11.12 -11.65 -0.29
C ASP A 18 -10.06 -10.98 -1.19
N PRO A 19 -10.37 -9.82 -1.82
CA PRO A 19 -9.43 -9.12 -2.68
C PRO A 19 -8.21 -8.57 -1.90
N SER A 20 -8.27 -8.58 -0.56
CA SER A 20 -7.16 -8.17 0.30
C SER A 20 -6.13 -9.27 0.56
N LEU A 21 -6.39 -10.54 0.19
CA LEU A 21 -5.45 -11.63 0.37
C LEU A 21 -4.35 -11.64 -0.72
N PRO A 22 -3.05 -11.60 -0.34
CA PRO A 22 -1.94 -11.71 -1.29
C PRO A 22 -1.98 -13.04 -2.07
N GLY A 23 -1.59 -13.01 -3.36
CA GLY A 23 -1.47 -14.23 -4.19
C GLY A 23 -2.75 -14.70 -4.89
N GLN A 24 -3.84 -13.92 -4.84
CA GLN A 24 -5.10 -14.23 -5.54
C GLN A 24 -5.15 -13.70 -6.98
N ARG A 25 -4.19 -12.84 -7.40
CA ARG A 25 -4.16 -12.19 -8.72
C ARG A 25 -4.27 -13.15 -9.92
N ASN A 26 -3.80 -14.39 -9.77
CA ASN A 26 -3.79 -15.40 -10.84
C ASN A 26 -4.86 -16.49 -10.67
N LYS A 27 -5.74 -16.40 -9.68
CA LYS A 27 -6.83 -17.38 -9.51
C LYS A 27 -8.03 -16.95 -10.35
N THR A 28 -8.13 -17.51 -11.55
CA THR A 28 -9.29 -17.32 -12.43
C THR A 28 -10.51 -18.02 -11.82
N LEU A 29 -11.68 -17.37 -11.88
CA LEU A 29 -12.94 -18.04 -11.56
C LEU A 29 -13.11 -19.28 -12.46
N ALA A 30 -13.83 -20.29 -11.96
CA ALA A 30 -14.16 -21.47 -12.75
C ALA A 30 -14.90 -21.08 -14.04
N TRP A 31 -14.66 -21.82 -15.13
CA TRP A 31 -15.11 -21.45 -16.49
C TRP A 31 -16.63 -21.28 -16.63
N PHE A 32 -17.42 -21.92 -15.76
CA PHE A 32 -18.88 -21.78 -15.76
C PHE A 32 -19.37 -20.43 -15.19
N TRP A 33 -18.53 -19.72 -14.44
CA TRP A 33 -18.76 -18.32 -14.03
C TRP A 33 -18.32 -17.31 -15.11
N THR A 34 -17.51 -17.73 -16.09
CA THR A 34 -17.13 -16.94 -17.27
C THR A 34 -18.02 -17.23 -18.49
N ILE A 35 -19.20 -17.80 -18.30
CA ILE A 35 -20.15 -18.01 -19.40
C ILE A 35 -20.47 -16.66 -20.04
N ASP A 36 -20.18 -16.55 -21.33
CA ASP A 36 -20.65 -15.45 -22.17
C ASP A 36 -22.17 -15.52 -22.23
N VAL A 37 -22.84 -14.60 -21.54
CA VAL A 37 -24.30 -14.56 -21.43
C VAL A 37 -24.90 -13.92 -22.70
N SER A 38 -24.46 -14.36 -23.87
CA SER A 38 -25.04 -13.98 -25.16
C SER A 38 -26.24 -14.90 -25.46
N GLY A 39 -27.43 -14.58 -24.92
CA GLY A 39 -28.65 -15.36 -25.18
C GLY A 39 -29.78 -15.21 -24.15
N ARG A 40 -30.73 -16.17 -24.16
CA ARG A 40 -32.01 -16.23 -23.39
C ARG A 40 -31.87 -16.03 -21.87
N ASP A 41 -30.65 -16.10 -21.33
CA ASP A 41 -30.29 -15.93 -19.92
C ASP A 41 -29.67 -14.55 -19.60
N ALA A 42 -29.54 -13.64 -20.59
CA ALA A 42 -29.03 -12.28 -20.40
C ALA A 42 -29.90 -11.43 -19.46
N ASN A 43 -31.16 -11.83 -19.27
CA ASN A 43 -32.11 -11.17 -18.37
C ASN A 43 -32.24 -11.88 -17.01
N ASN A 44 -31.26 -12.71 -16.65
CA ASN A 44 -31.29 -13.40 -15.38
C ASN A 44 -30.84 -12.47 -14.24
N ASP A 45 -31.81 -11.97 -13.48
CA ASP A 45 -31.62 -11.00 -12.39
C ASP A 45 -30.51 -11.41 -11.40
N TRP A 46 -30.33 -12.71 -11.13
CA TRP A 46 -29.27 -13.16 -10.22
C TRP A 46 -27.86 -13.03 -10.83
N ILE A 47 -27.70 -13.27 -12.13
CA ILE A 47 -26.40 -13.15 -12.83
C ILE A 47 -25.98 -11.67 -12.88
N ILE A 48 -26.90 -10.77 -13.21
CA ILE A 48 -26.66 -9.33 -13.23
C ILE A 48 -26.27 -8.83 -11.84
N LYS A 49 -26.97 -9.26 -10.79
CA LYS A 49 -26.63 -8.92 -9.40
C LYS A 49 -25.25 -9.43 -9.00
N PHE A 50 -24.90 -10.66 -9.37
CA PHE A 50 -23.57 -11.23 -9.10
C PHE A 50 -22.46 -10.37 -9.71
N PHE A 51 -22.52 -10.08 -11.01
CA PHE A 51 -21.51 -9.25 -11.67
C PHE A 51 -21.47 -7.82 -11.14
N ARG A 52 -22.62 -7.24 -10.76
CA ARG A 52 -22.67 -5.92 -10.13
C ARG A 52 -21.94 -5.90 -8.79
N VAL A 53 -22.12 -6.92 -7.94
CA VAL A 53 -21.41 -7.04 -6.66
C VAL A 53 -19.91 -7.21 -6.88
N GLN A 54 -19.51 -8.08 -7.82
CA GLN A 54 -18.10 -8.27 -8.16
C GLN A 54 -17.45 -6.98 -8.68
N TRP A 55 -18.16 -6.22 -9.53
CA TRP A 55 -17.71 -4.92 -10.00
C TRP A 55 -17.59 -3.90 -8.86
N LEU A 56 -18.55 -3.86 -7.92
CA LEU A 56 -18.48 -2.99 -6.75
C LEU A 56 -17.29 -3.32 -5.85
N HIS A 57 -16.98 -4.61 -5.63
CA HIS A 57 -15.80 -5.02 -4.87
C HIS A 57 -14.50 -4.62 -5.59
N ALA A 58 -14.41 -4.85 -6.89
CA ALA A 58 -13.25 -4.46 -7.68
C ALA A 58 -13.05 -2.94 -7.67
N LYS A 59 -14.14 -2.17 -7.81
CA LYS A 59 -14.12 -0.71 -7.71
C LYS A 59 -13.69 -0.24 -6.32
N ALA A 60 -14.28 -0.78 -5.26
CA ALA A 60 -13.93 -0.42 -3.89
C ALA A 60 -12.46 -0.76 -3.57
N SER A 61 -11.96 -1.92 -4.04
CA SER A 61 -10.57 -2.30 -3.90
C SER A 61 -9.64 -1.33 -4.65
N ARG A 62 -9.97 -0.97 -5.90
CA ARG A 62 -9.24 0.03 -6.67
C ARG A 62 -9.21 1.38 -5.96
N ASP A 63 -10.37 1.86 -5.50
CA ASP A 63 -10.49 3.16 -4.83
C ASP A 63 -9.71 3.17 -3.51
N GLN A 64 -9.76 2.07 -2.72
CA GLN A 64 -8.93 1.90 -1.53
C GLN A 64 -7.42 1.86 -1.85
N PHE A 65 -7.00 1.19 -2.93
CA PHE A 65 -5.59 1.20 -3.33
C PHE A 65 -5.13 2.61 -3.70
N ARG A 66 -5.98 3.39 -4.39
CA ARG A 66 -5.69 4.79 -4.70
C ARG A 66 -5.54 5.62 -3.42
N GLU A 67 -6.48 5.51 -2.49
CA GLU A 67 -6.41 6.20 -1.19
C GLU A 67 -5.14 5.80 -0.41
N LYS A 68 -4.78 4.51 -0.40
CA LYS A 68 -3.57 4.04 0.27
C LYS A 68 -2.29 4.63 -0.32
N VAL A 69 -2.22 4.82 -1.63
CA VAL A 69 -1.05 5.47 -2.26
C VAL A 69 -0.93 6.92 -1.77
N GLU A 70 -2.05 7.65 -1.73
CA GLU A 70 -2.08 9.03 -1.22
C GLU A 70 -1.70 9.11 0.27
N LEU A 71 -2.22 8.19 1.10
CA LEU A 71 -1.89 8.09 2.52
C LEU A 71 -0.40 7.79 2.75
N VAL A 72 0.18 6.85 2.00
CA VAL A 72 1.60 6.50 2.13
C VAL A 72 2.50 7.69 1.83
N GLN A 73 2.16 8.52 0.84
CA GLN A 73 2.91 9.75 0.54
C GLN A 73 2.83 10.77 1.70
N LEU A 74 1.66 10.93 2.31
CA LEU A 74 1.48 11.79 3.49
C LEU A 74 2.28 11.25 4.69
N GLU A 75 2.21 9.95 4.95
CA GLU A 75 2.94 9.29 6.04
C GLU A 75 4.46 9.39 5.87
N MET A 76 4.97 9.29 4.64
CA MET A 76 6.38 9.54 4.33
C MET A 76 6.79 10.97 4.73
N GLY A 77 5.99 11.97 4.34
CA GLY A 77 6.20 13.36 4.73
C GLY A 77 6.17 13.57 6.25
N TRP A 78 5.22 12.94 6.94
CA TRP A 78 5.15 13.00 8.41
C TRP A 78 6.36 12.33 9.09
N THR A 79 6.84 11.22 8.55
CA THR A 79 8.01 10.52 9.07
C THR A 79 9.28 11.38 8.95
N LEU A 80 9.48 12.04 7.81
CA LEU A 80 10.59 12.98 7.62
C LEU A 80 10.52 14.16 8.59
N ASN A 81 9.32 14.71 8.78
CA ASN A 81 9.11 15.80 9.71
C ASN A 81 9.35 15.37 11.17
N ASP A 82 8.95 14.16 11.56
CA ASP A 82 9.20 13.64 12.90
C ASP A 82 10.71 13.44 13.15
N PHE A 83 11.45 12.88 12.19
CA PHE A 83 12.91 12.74 12.30
C PHE A 83 13.59 14.09 12.41
N ALA A 84 13.23 15.07 11.56
CA ALA A 84 13.76 16.43 11.65
C ALA A 84 13.47 17.09 13.01
N ARG A 85 12.25 16.91 13.52
CA ARG A 85 11.83 17.42 14.83
C ARG A 85 12.64 16.78 15.95
N ARG A 86 12.85 15.46 15.93
CA ARG A 86 13.66 14.74 16.93
C ARG A 86 15.11 15.17 16.90
N ALA A 87 15.70 15.27 15.71
CA ALA A 87 17.06 15.76 15.54
C ALA A 87 17.22 17.15 16.14
N GLY A 88 16.28 18.07 15.83
CA GLY A 88 16.28 19.42 16.39
C GLY A 88 16.14 19.48 17.91
N ILE A 89 15.36 18.58 18.52
CA ILE A 89 15.26 18.49 19.99
C ILE A 89 16.62 18.10 20.59
N TRP A 90 17.29 17.10 20.02
CA TRP A 90 18.60 16.66 20.50
C TRP A 90 19.70 17.69 20.23
N ASP A 91 19.62 18.44 19.12
CA ASP A 91 20.51 19.57 18.85
C ASP A 91 20.37 20.67 19.92
N VAL A 92 19.15 20.92 20.41
CA VAL A 92 18.93 21.85 21.52
C VAL A 92 19.54 21.30 22.81
N HIS A 93 19.29 20.03 23.14
CA HIS A 93 19.89 19.39 24.32
C HIS A 93 21.42 19.42 24.30
N HIS A 94 22.03 19.15 23.13
CA HIS A 94 23.47 19.26 22.93
C HIS A 94 23.99 20.65 23.30
N ARG A 95 23.40 21.70 22.71
CA ARG A 95 23.81 23.10 22.97
C ARG A 95 23.62 23.48 24.44
N THR A 96 22.55 23.02 25.09
CA THR A 96 22.31 23.29 26.52
C THR A 96 23.33 22.59 27.42
N ALA A 97 23.70 21.35 27.09
CA ALA A 97 24.72 20.60 27.83
C ALA A 97 26.12 21.21 27.65
N GLU A 98 26.48 21.63 26.44
CA GLU A 98 27.72 22.38 26.17
C GLU A 98 27.80 23.67 27.00
N GLN A 99 26.69 24.42 27.09
CA GLN A 99 26.63 25.65 27.91
C GLN A 99 26.76 25.38 29.42
N SER A 100 26.41 24.18 29.87
CA SER A 100 26.49 23.76 31.27
C SER A 100 27.79 23.03 31.60
N ASP A 101 28.73 22.93 30.64
CA ASP A 101 30.01 22.22 30.72
C ASP A 101 29.86 20.72 31.07
N ASP A 102 28.69 20.13 30.80
CA ASP A 102 28.43 18.69 30.94
C ASP A 102 28.75 17.97 29.62
N TRP A 103 30.03 17.69 29.44
CA TRP A 103 30.56 17.03 28.24
C TRP A 103 29.98 15.62 28.00
N GLY A 104 29.58 14.92 29.07
CA GLY A 104 29.00 13.58 28.96
C GLY A 104 27.62 13.64 28.32
N GLN A 105 26.76 14.54 28.82
CA GLN A 105 25.44 14.77 28.23
C GLN A 105 25.53 15.37 26.84
N ALA A 106 26.47 16.29 26.61
CA ALA A 106 26.70 16.87 25.29
C ALA A 106 27.05 15.77 24.28
N CYS A 107 28.04 14.92 24.57
CA CYS A 107 28.43 13.83 23.67
C CYS A 107 27.26 12.87 23.35
N TYR A 108 26.45 12.51 24.35
CA TYR A 108 25.29 11.66 24.13
C TYR A 108 24.23 12.35 23.25
N ALA A 109 23.90 13.61 23.54
CA ALA A 109 22.94 14.38 22.76
C ALA A 109 23.40 14.59 21.31
N ALA A 110 24.70 14.82 21.08
CA ALA A 110 25.28 14.90 19.74
C ALA A 110 25.09 13.60 18.95
N LYS A 111 25.35 12.45 19.60
CA LYS A 111 25.17 11.14 18.98
C LYS A 111 23.71 10.90 18.59
N GLU A 112 22.77 11.20 19.49
CA GLU A 112 21.35 11.07 19.20
C GLU A 112 20.91 12.00 18.07
N ALA A 113 21.33 13.27 18.08
CA ALA A 113 21.03 14.21 17.00
C ALA A 113 21.54 13.69 15.65
N ALA A 114 22.79 13.21 15.60
CA ALA A 114 23.40 12.64 14.40
C ALA A 114 22.61 11.44 13.85
N LEU A 115 22.18 10.52 14.73
CA LEU A 115 21.35 9.37 14.35
C LEU A 115 20.04 9.82 13.67
N TRP A 116 19.34 10.78 14.26
CA TRP A 116 18.07 11.26 13.69
C TRP A 116 18.26 12.01 12.38
N HIS A 117 19.37 12.74 12.21
CA HIS A 117 19.73 13.34 10.93
C HIS A 117 20.02 12.27 9.86
N GLU A 118 20.77 11.22 10.20
CA GLU A 118 21.06 10.11 9.28
C GLU A 118 19.78 9.38 8.83
N LEU A 119 18.89 9.06 9.78
CA LEU A 119 17.59 8.45 9.48
C LEU A 119 16.73 9.32 8.55
N LYS A 120 16.77 10.64 8.74
CA LYS A 120 16.09 11.60 7.86
C LYS A 120 16.68 11.59 6.47
N ASP A 121 18.00 11.60 6.34
CA ASP A 121 18.67 11.59 5.04
C ASP A 121 18.37 10.29 4.27
N ASP A 122 18.41 9.15 4.96
CA ASP A 122 18.06 7.86 4.35
C ASP A 122 16.60 7.77 3.95
N ALA A 123 15.68 8.23 4.81
CA ALA A 123 14.27 8.31 4.46
C ALA A 123 14.04 9.24 3.24
N THR A 124 14.77 10.36 3.16
CA THR A 124 14.67 11.30 2.03
C THR A 124 15.09 10.62 0.72
N ARG A 125 16.16 9.81 0.74
CA ARG A 125 16.58 9.02 -0.43
C ARG A 125 15.53 8.02 -0.86
N VAL A 126 14.84 7.37 0.08
CA VAL A 126 13.75 6.43 -0.22
C VAL A 126 12.57 7.16 -0.85
N VAL A 127 12.16 8.31 -0.31
CA VAL A 127 11.06 9.12 -0.86
C VAL A 127 11.38 9.60 -2.27
N GLN A 128 12.59 10.10 -2.53
CA GLN A 128 13.01 10.51 -3.88
C GLN A 128 12.95 9.35 -4.89
N ARG A 129 13.36 8.14 -4.48
CA ARG A 129 13.26 6.95 -5.35
C ARG A 129 11.80 6.60 -5.65
N PHE A 130 10.93 6.71 -4.66
CA PHE A 130 9.50 6.49 -4.84
C PHE A 130 8.88 7.51 -5.81
N GLU A 131 9.19 8.79 -5.65
CA GLU A 131 8.73 9.86 -6.55
C GLU A 131 9.20 9.67 -8.00
N ILE A 132 10.44 9.23 -8.21
CA ILE A 132 10.96 8.92 -9.56
C ILE A 132 10.18 7.76 -10.19
N ALA A 133 9.89 6.71 -9.41
CA ALA A 133 9.12 5.56 -9.90
C ALA A 133 7.69 5.96 -10.29
N THR A 134 7.00 6.75 -9.45
CA THR A 134 5.62 7.18 -9.75
C THR A 134 5.55 8.16 -10.93
N ASN A 135 6.55 9.02 -11.11
CA ASN A 135 6.59 9.96 -12.23
C ASN A 135 6.88 9.29 -13.59
N ASN A 136 7.64 8.18 -13.60
CA ASN A 136 7.88 7.43 -14.83
C ASN A 136 6.64 6.67 -15.29
N GLU A 137 5.87 6.05 -14.37
CA GLU A 137 4.61 5.38 -14.72
C GLU A 137 3.58 6.33 -15.33
N HIS A 138 3.61 7.62 -14.96
CA HIS A 138 2.73 8.65 -15.55
C HIS A 138 3.14 9.11 -16.96
N ARG A 139 4.35 8.78 -17.43
CA ARG A 139 4.83 9.14 -18.79
C ARG A 139 4.61 8.04 -19.83
N ASP A 140 4.37 6.81 -19.39
CA ASP A 140 4.19 5.64 -20.26
C ASP A 140 2.71 5.32 -20.58
N VAL A 141 1.79 6.24 -20.25
CA VAL A 141 0.33 6.19 -20.55
C VAL A 141 -0.05 7.38 -21.42
#